data_AF-A0A922M9D7-F1
#
_entry.id   AF-A0A922M9D7-F1
#
_cell.length_a   1.000
_cell.length_b   1.000
_cell.length_c   1.000
_cell.angle_alpha   90.00
_cell.angle_beta   90.00
_cell.angle_gamma   90.00
#
_symmetry.space_group_name_H-M   'P 1'
#
loop_
_entity.id
_entity.type
_entity.pdbx_description
1 polymer ?
#
loop_
_entity_poly.entity_id
_entity_poly.type
_entity_poly.pdbx_seq_one_letter_code
_entity_poly.pdbx_strand_id
1 'polypeptide(L)'
;MAFPSCFKFGAASAAYQIEGAWNVSGGWANPASSDWFADYVRVVFRLFGDRVKTWLTINEPVMECDYYYGNGILNPPIDYFVGPYMCNKNILLAHAKAYRVYDKEFRQLYGNVGKVSIANHLMWVMPASEESKFGLYQVDFNDPLRPRTARKSVQYYANLIKNRVL
;
A
#
# COMPACT_ATOMS: atom_id res chain seq x y z
N MET A 1 2.62 2.67 -38.44
CA MET A 1 2.11 3.56 -37.38
C MET A 1 3.16 3.65 -36.29
N ALA A 2 3.55 4.85 -35.87
CA ALA A 2 4.50 5.07 -34.77
C ALA A 2 3.84 6.00 -33.74
N PHE A 3 4.09 5.77 -32.46
CA PHE A 3 3.58 6.65 -31.41
C PHE A 3 4.27 8.03 -31.47
N PRO A 4 3.60 9.12 -31.04
CA PRO A 4 4.21 10.44 -30.93
C PRO A 4 5.47 10.42 -30.04
N SER A 5 6.43 11.32 -30.30
CA SER A 5 7.67 11.42 -29.49
C SER A 5 7.42 11.73 -28.00
N CYS A 6 6.27 12.30 -27.67
CA CYS A 6 5.84 12.55 -26.29
C CYS A 6 5.11 11.37 -25.63
N PHE A 7 4.82 10.30 -26.37
CA PHE A 7 4.17 9.10 -25.84
C PHE A 7 5.11 8.41 -24.84
N LYS A 8 4.66 8.32 -23.59
CA LYS A 8 5.36 7.57 -22.55
C LYS A 8 4.69 6.20 -22.45
N PHE A 9 5.46 5.13 -22.58
CA PHE A 9 5.02 3.81 -22.10
C PHE A 9 4.81 3.94 -20.59
N GLY A 10 3.54 4.06 -20.22
CA GLY A 10 3.04 4.55 -18.94
C GLY A 10 3.10 3.51 -17.83
N ALA A 11 2.60 3.93 -16.66
CA ALA A 11 2.66 3.19 -15.41
C ALA A 11 2.17 1.75 -15.56
N ALA A 12 3.05 0.77 -15.33
CA ALA A 12 2.62 -0.61 -15.16
C ALA A 12 2.23 -0.80 -13.70
N SER A 13 0.97 -1.18 -13.47
CA SER A 13 0.56 -1.72 -12.18
C SER A 13 0.81 -3.22 -12.17
N ALA A 14 1.54 -3.73 -11.19
CA ALA A 14 1.55 -5.16 -10.88
C ALA A 14 0.33 -5.47 -9.98
N ALA A 15 -0.86 -5.00 -10.40
CA ALA A 15 -2.04 -4.98 -9.55
C ALA A 15 -2.94 -6.20 -9.77
N TYR A 16 -3.48 -6.65 -8.63
CA TYR A 16 -4.59 -7.58 -8.42
C TYR A 16 -4.34 -9.08 -8.49
N GLN A 17 -3.25 -9.54 -9.08
CA GLN A 17 -3.24 -10.89 -9.60
C GLN A 17 -2.01 -11.71 -9.16
N ILE A 18 -2.04 -12.22 -7.92
CA ILE A 18 -1.54 -13.60 -7.72
C ILE A 18 -2.64 -14.52 -8.29
N GLU A 19 -2.85 -14.46 -9.61
CA GLU A 19 -3.81 -15.31 -10.32
C GLU A 19 -3.37 -16.76 -10.14
N GLY A 20 -4.15 -17.50 -9.36
CA GLY A 20 -3.97 -18.93 -9.16
C GLY A 20 -3.65 -19.39 -7.73
N ALA A 21 -3.37 -18.49 -6.78
CA ALA A 21 -3.08 -18.90 -5.38
C ALA A 21 -3.96 -18.24 -4.30
N TRP A 22 -4.94 -17.41 -4.69
CA TRP A 22 -5.89 -16.80 -3.74
C TRP A 22 -6.65 -17.88 -2.94
N ASN A 23 -7.05 -18.99 -3.57
CA ASN A 23 -7.83 -20.07 -2.95
C ASN A 23 -7.02 -21.29 -2.50
N VAL A 24 -5.76 -21.45 -2.92
CA VAL A 24 -4.97 -22.67 -2.63
C VAL A 24 -4.02 -22.48 -1.45
N SER A 25 -3.53 -21.26 -1.22
CA SER A 25 -2.43 -21.02 -0.26
C SER A 25 -2.68 -19.86 0.72
N GLY A 26 -3.91 -19.38 0.89
CA GLY A 26 -4.23 -18.28 1.81
C GLY A 26 -3.96 -16.87 1.27
N GLY A 27 -3.72 -16.74 -0.05
CA GLY A 27 -3.59 -15.46 -0.73
C GLY A 27 -2.58 -14.50 -0.08
N TRP A 28 -2.93 -13.22 0.04
CA TRP A 28 -2.08 -12.21 0.67
C TRP A 28 -1.89 -12.40 2.17
N ALA A 29 -2.70 -13.21 2.87
CA ALA A 29 -2.42 -13.53 4.27
C ALA A 29 -1.24 -14.51 4.43
N ASN A 30 -0.83 -15.21 3.37
CA ASN A 30 0.33 -16.08 3.41
C ASN A 30 1.64 -15.28 3.39
N PRO A 31 2.57 -15.51 4.35
CA PRO A 31 3.86 -14.81 4.38
C PRO A 31 4.70 -15.00 3.09
N ALA A 32 4.57 -16.14 2.41
CA ALA A 32 5.30 -16.46 1.18
C ALA A 32 4.82 -15.63 -0.03
N SER A 33 3.62 -15.03 0.02
CA SER A 33 3.06 -14.23 -1.08
C SER A 33 3.94 -13.04 -1.45
N SER A 34 4.64 -12.48 -0.46
CA SER A 34 5.59 -11.40 -0.72
C SER A 34 6.83 -11.83 -1.51
N ASP A 35 7.25 -13.09 -1.42
CA ASP A 35 8.34 -13.66 -2.21
C ASP A 35 7.86 -14.03 -3.62
N TRP A 36 6.69 -14.65 -3.74
CA TRP A 36 6.10 -14.94 -5.06
C TRP A 36 5.89 -13.68 -5.89
N PHE A 37 5.45 -12.59 -5.25
CA PHE A 37 5.35 -11.30 -5.91
C PHE A 37 6.71 -10.76 -6.36
N ALA A 38 7.77 -10.94 -5.55
CA ALA A 38 9.13 -10.51 -5.89
C ALA A 38 9.66 -11.26 -7.14
N ASP A 39 9.35 -12.55 -7.27
CA ASP A 39 9.72 -13.34 -8.44
C ASP A 39 8.95 -12.92 -9.69
N TYR A 40 7.64 -12.66 -9.54
CA TYR A 40 6.81 -12.12 -10.61
C TYR A 40 7.34 -10.78 -11.13
N VAL A 41 7.60 -9.81 -10.24
CA VAL A 41 8.07 -8.47 -10.68
C VAL A 41 9.45 -8.52 -11.32
N ARG A 42 10.32 -9.47 -10.94
CA ARG A 42 11.63 -9.65 -11.60
C ARG A 42 11.45 -10.00 -13.08
N VAL A 43 10.48 -10.85 -13.42
CA VAL A 43 10.14 -11.17 -14.82
C VAL A 43 9.60 -9.94 -15.54
N VAL A 44 8.67 -9.21 -14.91
CA VAL A 44 8.06 -8.00 -15.50
C VAL A 44 9.10 -6.92 -15.77
N PHE A 45 9.98 -6.62 -14.80
CA PHE A 45 11.04 -5.62 -14.98
C PHE A 45 12.02 -6.03 -16.09
N ARG A 46 12.38 -7.31 -16.18
CA ARG A 46 13.25 -7.82 -17.24
C ARG A 46 12.64 -7.64 -18.63
N LEU A 47 11.33 -7.88 -18.79
CA LEU A 47 10.65 -7.85 -20.08
C LEU A 47 10.28 -6.43 -20.55
N PHE A 48 10.07 -5.50 -19.62
CA PHE A 48 9.48 -4.19 -19.94
C PHE A 48 10.27 -2.97 -19.42
N GLY A 49 11.33 -3.16 -18.62
CA GLY A 49 12.12 -2.06 -18.03
C GLY A 49 12.89 -1.18 -19.01
N ASP A 50 13.12 -1.69 -20.22
CA ASP A 50 13.66 -0.91 -21.33
C ASP A 50 12.74 0.26 -21.72
N ARG A 51 11.42 0.08 -21.62
CA ARG A 51 10.40 1.05 -22.05
C ARG A 51 9.62 1.72 -20.91
N VAL A 52 9.28 0.98 -19.85
CA VAL A 52 8.46 1.49 -18.75
C VAL A 52 9.32 2.25 -17.75
N LYS A 53 8.97 3.52 -17.49
CA LYS A 53 9.73 4.42 -16.61
C LYS A 53 9.02 4.75 -15.30
N THR A 54 7.76 4.40 -15.17
CA THR A 54 6.98 4.56 -13.94
C THR A 54 6.39 3.21 -13.59
N TRP A 55 6.60 2.76 -12.36
CA TRP A 55 6.14 1.47 -11.86
C TRP A 55 5.25 1.69 -10.65
N LEU A 56 4.05 1.13 -10.70
CA LEU A 56 3.17 1.00 -9.56
C LEU A 56 3.18 -0.48 -9.17
N THR A 57 3.74 -0.78 -8.01
CA THR A 57 3.85 -2.18 -7.56
C THR A 57 2.46 -2.73 -7.24
N ILE A 58 1.77 -2.15 -6.27
CA ILE A 58 0.46 -2.60 -5.80
C ILE A 58 -0.52 -1.44 -5.94
N ASN A 59 -1.73 -1.75 -6.41
CA ASN A 59 -2.85 -0.82 -6.46
C ASN A 59 -3.80 -1.10 -5.30
N GLU A 60 -4.10 -0.06 -4.53
CA GLU A 60 -5.15 -0.02 -3.51
C GLU A 60 -5.08 -1.14 -2.47
N PRO A 61 -3.98 -1.24 -1.71
CA PRO A 61 -3.83 -2.26 -0.68
C PRO A 61 -4.94 -2.22 0.38
N VAL A 62 -5.49 -1.03 0.68
CA VAL A 62 -6.61 -0.85 1.62
C VAL A 62 -7.88 -1.55 1.12
N MET A 63 -8.19 -1.44 -0.18
CA MET A 63 -9.34 -2.17 -0.73
C MET A 63 -9.08 -3.67 -0.69
N GLU A 64 -7.89 -4.12 -1.13
CA GLU A 64 -7.54 -5.54 -1.14
C GLU A 64 -7.66 -6.17 0.26
N CYS A 65 -7.06 -5.56 1.28
CA CYS A 65 -7.00 -6.15 2.60
C CYS A 65 -8.20 -5.80 3.48
N ASP A 66 -8.54 -4.52 3.62
CA ASP A 66 -9.52 -4.10 4.63
C ASP A 66 -10.94 -4.34 4.15
N TYR A 67 -11.23 -4.14 2.85
CA TYR A 67 -12.55 -4.43 2.30
C TYR A 67 -12.74 -5.93 2.09
N TYR A 68 -11.88 -6.61 1.33
CA TYR A 68 -12.17 -8.00 0.98
C TYR A 68 -11.86 -9.02 2.09
N TYR A 69 -10.75 -8.90 2.82
CA TYR A 69 -10.49 -9.81 3.96
C TYR A 69 -11.36 -9.43 5.16
N GLY A 70 -11.59 -8.12 5.38
CA GLY A 70 -12.37 -7.64 6.53
C GLY A 70 -13.86 -8.00 6.44
N ASN A 71 -14.40 -8.13 5.22
CA ASN A 71 -15.77 -8.59 4.99
C ASN A 71 -15.86 -10.09 4.64
N GLY A 72 -14.75 -10.84 4.68
CA GLY A 72 -14.74 -12.27 4.37
C GLY A 72 -15.07 -12.63 2.92
N ILE A 73 -14.94 -11.69 1.98
CA ILE A 73 -15.36 -11.85 0.57
C ILE A 73 -14.38 -12.74 -0.21
N LEU A 74 -13.07 -12.61 0.02
CA LEU A 74 -12.03 -13.27 -0.79
C LEU A 74 -11.37 -14.49 -0.14
N ASN A 75 -11.68 -14.87 1.11
CA ASN A 75 -10.91 -15.94 1.78
C ASN A 75 -11.65 -16.71 2.89
N PRO A 76 -12.29 -17.85 2.57
CA PRO A 76 -13.12 -18.59 3.53
C PRO A 76 -12.44 -19.42 4.65
N PRO A 77 -11.11 -19.42 4.90
CA PRO A 77 -10.59 -20.01 6.15
C PRO A 77 -9.84 -19.03 7.08
N ILE A 78 -9.74 -17.75 6.75
CA ILE A 78 -9.00 -16.77 7.57
C ILE A 78 -9.99 -15.91 8.34
N ASP A 79 -9.76 -15.80 9.65
CA ASP A 79 -10.53 -14.94 10.53
C ASP A 79 -10.55 -13.49 9.99
N TYR A 80 -11.73 -12.92 9.83
CA TYR A 80 -11.93 -11.59 9.23
C TYR A 80 -11.39 -10.45 10.11
N PHE A 81 -11.17 -10.70 11.39
CA PHE A 81 -10.58 -9.72 12.31
C PHE A 81 -9.05 -9.69 12.17
N VAL A 82 -8.38 -10.83 11.96
CA VAL A 82 -6.92 -10.90 11.84
C VAL A 82 -6.42 -10.85 10.39
N GLY A 83 -7.23 -11.35 9.44
CA GLY A 83 -6.91 -11.45 8.02
C GLY A 83 -6.44 -10.15 7.36
N PRO A 84 -7.14 -9.02 7.55
CA PRO A 84 -6.72 -7.72 7.00
C PRO A 84 -5.31 -7.32 7.42
N TYR A 85 -4.95 -7.54 8.68
CA TYR A 85 -3.61 -7.18 9.19
C TYR A 85 -2.51 -8.06 8.59
N MET A 86 -2.77 -9.36 8.44
CA MET A 86 -1.84 -10.29 7.79
C MET A 86 -1.65 -9.92 6.32
N CYS A 87 -2.75 -9.65 5.60
CA CYS A 87 -2.74 -9.18 4.22
C CYS A 87 -1.91 -7.89 4.08
N ASN A 88 -2.22 -6.85 4.88
CA ASN A 88 -1.56 -5.55 4.80
C ASN A 88 -0.05 -5.68 5.03
N LYS A 89 0.37 -6.47 6.03
CA LYS A 89 1.78 -6.73 6.31
C LYS A 89 2.48 -7.31 5.08
N ASN A 90 1.92 -8.36 4.49
CA ASN A 90 2.57 -9.07 3.38
C ASN A 90 2.58 -8.24 2.09
N ILE A 91 1.54 -7.46 1.83
CA ILE A 91 1.49 -6.49 0.73
C ILE A 91 2.57 -5.42 0.88
N LEU A 92 2.74 -4.83 2.07
CA LEU A 92 3.79 -3.83 2.31
C LEU A 92 5.19 -4.43 2.18
N LEU A 93 5.38 -5.68 2.62
CA LEU A 93 6.63 -6.42 2.38
C LEU A 93 6.86 -6.67 0.89
N ALA A 94 5.82 -7.04 0.14
CA ALA A 94 5.88 -7.28 -1.30
C ALA A 94 6.27 -6.00 -2.07
N HIS A 95 5.67 -4.85 -1.74
CA HIS A 95 6.07 -3.55 -2.27
C HIS A 95 7.56 -3.27 -2.00
N ALA A 96 8.00 -3.45 -0.75
CA ALA A 96 9.39 -3.19 -0.38
C ALA A 96 10.37 -4.15 -1.07
N LYS A 97 10.00 -5.41 -1.27
CA LYS A 97 10.79 -6.39 -2.02
C LYS A 97 10.87 -6.01 -3.50
N ALA A 98 9.75 -5.66 -4.13
CA ALA A 98 9.72 -5.21 -5.52
C ALA A 98 10.56 -3.95 -5.75
N TYR A 99 10.50 -2.98 -4.84
CA TYR A 99 11.37 -1.81 -4.87
C TYR A 99 12.85 -2.21 -4.84
N ARG A 100 13.25 -3.11 -3.92
CA ARG A 100 14.64 -3.57 -3.80
C ARG A 100 15.11 -4.37 -5.01
N VAL A 101 14.25 -5.20 -5.60
CA VAL A 101 14.55 -5.91 -6.85
C VAL A 101 14.84 -4.89 -7.95
N TYR A 102 13.97 -3.90 -8.15
CA TYR A 102 14.20 -2.86 -9.15
C TYR A 102 15.49 -2.08 -8.89
N ASP A 103 15.69 -1.63 -7.65
CA ASP A 103 16.81 -0.78 -7.25
C ASP A 103 18.16 -1.47 -7.45
N LYS A 104 18.27 -2.74 -7.05
CA LYS A 104 19.52 -3.50 -7.09
C LYS A 104 19.79 -4.13 -8.44
N GLU A 105 18.77 -4.64 -9.12
CA GLU A 105 18.95 -5.49 -10.30
C GLU A 105 18.71 -4.70 -11.61
N PHE A 106 17.87 -3.66 -11.63
CA PHE A 106 17.37 -3.07 -12.87
C PHE A 106 17.57 -1.56 -13.02
N ARG A 107 17.67 -0.80 -11.92
CA ARG A 107 17.71 0.67 -11.96
C ARG A 107 18.89 1.17 -12.80
N GLN A 108 20.08 0.64 -12.54
CA GLN A 108 21.29 0.98 -13.29
C GLN A 108 21.22 0.46 -14.73
N LEU A 109 20.74 -0.77 -14.95
CA LEU A 109 20.60 -1.38 -16.27
C LEU A 109 19.74 -0.54 -17.22
N TYR A 110 18.71 0.13 -16.69
CA TYR A 110 17.81 0.97 -17.45
C TYR A 110 18.07 2.47 -17.28
N GLY A 111 19.34 2.84 -16.99
CA GLY A 111 19.81 4.23 -17.06
C GLY A 111 19.34 5.14 -15.92
N ASN A 112 18.96 4.57 -14.76
CA ASN A 112 18.55 5.29 -13.56
C ASN A 112 17.32 6.20 -13.70
N VAL A 113 16.54 6.06 -14.78
CA VAL A 113 15.37 6.91 -15.06
C VAL A 113 14.05 6.38 -14.50
N GLY A 114 13.99 5.09 -14.16
CA GLY A 114 12.74 4.49 -13.71
C GLY A 114 12.39 4.77 -12.24
N LYS A 115 11.12 5.03 -11.98
CA LYS A 115 10.57 5.33 -10.65
C LYS A 115 9.62 4.21 -10.22
N VAL A 116 9.65 3.85 -8.94
CA VAL A 116 8.83 2.77 -8.37
C VAL A 116 8.07 3.32 -7.17
N SER A 117 6.76 3.07 -7.14
CA SER A 117 5.88 3.48 -6.06
C SER A 117 4.79 2.42 -5.80
N ILE A 118 3.94 2.72 -4.82
CA ILE A 118 2.68 2.06 -4.54
C ILE A 118 1.55 3.05 -4.82
N ALA A 119 0.45 2.58 -5.38
CA ALA A 119 -0.75 3.39 -5.54
C ALA A 119 -1.70 3.04 -4.39
N ASN A 120 -1.98 4.02 -3.53
CA ASN A 120 -2.89 3.81 -2.41
C ASN A 120 -4.12 4.70 -2.53
N HIS A 121 -5.28 4.12 -2.27
CA HIS A 121 -6.52 4.84 -2.06
C HIS A 121 -6.50 5.42 -0.64
N LEU A 122 -6.80 6.71 -0.51
CA LEU A 122 -6.91 7.39 0.77
C LEU A 122 -8.33 7.94 0.90
N MET A 123 -9.02 7.51 1.96
CA MET A 123 -10.32 8.08 2.32
C MET A 123 -10.10 9.26 3.26
N TRP A 124 -10.61 10.42 2.87
CA TRP A 124 -10.76 11.54 3.77
C TRP A 124 -12.02 11.34 4.61
N VAL A 125 -11.86 11.24 5.92
CA VAL A 125 -12.97 11.11 6.87
C VAL A 125 -13.13 12.39 7.67
N MET A 126 -14.37 12.84 7.82
CA MET A 126 -14.73 13.98 8.67
C MET A 126 -15.54 13.50 9.86
N PRO A 127 -15.43 14.18 11.01
CA PRO A 127 -16.30 13.89 12.14
C PRO A 127 -17.77 14.08 11.75
N ALA A 128 -18.64 13.19 12.24
CA ALA A 128 -20.09 13.30 12.00
C ALA A 128 -20.71 14.51 12.73
N SER A 129 -20.10 14.95 13.83
CA SER A 129 -20.49 16.13 14.60
C SER A 129 -19.30 16.71 15.36
N GLU A 130 -19.39 17.95 15.85
CA GLU A 130 -18.36 18.58 16.71
C GLU A 130 -18.09 17.78 18.00
N GLU A 131 -19.06 16.97 18.43
CA GLU A 131 -18.97 16.09 19.59
C GLU A 131 -18.18 14.80 19.30
N SER A 132 -17.92 14.49 18.03
CA SER A 132 -17.14 13.30 17.63
C SER A 132 -15.70 13.43 18.12
N LYS A 133 -15.35 12.65 19.16
CA LYS A 133 -14.09 12.79 19.91
C LYS A 133 -12.85 12.15 19.27
N PHE A 134 -12.87 11.84 17.98
CA PHE A 134 -11.72 11.22 17.30
C PHE A 134 -10.65 12.26 16.91
N GLY A 135 -9.39 11.81 16.81
CA GLY A 135 -8.26 12.62 16.36
C GLY A 135 -7.26 13.04 17.44
N LEU A 136 -6.11 13.55 16.98
CA LEU A 136 -4.99 13.98 17.83
C LEU A 136 -5.10 15.46 18.23
N TYR A 137 -5.53 16.33 17.31
CA TYR A 137 -5.65 17.75 17.55
C TYR A 137 -7.07 18.22 17.26
N GLN A 138 -7.57 19.15 18.07
CA GLN A 138 -8.74 19.96 17.75
C GLN A 138 -8.27 21.21 17.02
N VAL A 139 -8.95 21.55 15.92
CA VAL A 139 -8.77 22.82 15.21
C VAL A 139 -9.97 23.69 15.55
N ASP A 140 -9.73 24.92 15.98
CA ASP A 140 -10.79 25.93 16.06
C ASP A 140 -10.99 26.53 14.66
N PHE A 141 -12.15 26.27 14.05
CA PHE A 141 -12.49 26.80 12.73
C PHE A 141 -13.10 28.20 12.78
N ASN A 142 -13.44 28.70 13.96
CA ASN A 142 -13.99 30.04 14.16
C ASN A 142 -12.89 31.10 14.33
N ASP A 143 -11.67 30.68 14.66
CA ASP A 143 -10.49 31.55 14.71
C ASP A 143 -9.75 31.52 13.35
N PRO A 144 -9.51 32.69 12.70
CA PRO A 144 -8.81 32.75 11.41
C PRO A 144 -7.37 32.21 11.45
N LEU A 145 -6.73 32.16 12.62
CA LEU A 145 -5.41 31.56 12.81
C LEU A 145 -5.46 30.03 12.86
N ARG A 146 -6.66 29.43 12.96
CA ARG A 146 -6.92 27.99 13.05
C ARG A 146 -5.99 27.28 14.04
N PRO A 147 -5.94 27.75 15.31
CA PRO A 147 -5.05 27.19 16.30
C PRO A 147 -5.36 25.70 16.53
N ARG A 148 -4.28 24.89 16.61
CA ARG A 148 -4.35 23.44 16.84
C ARG A 148 -4.08 23.14 18.31
N THR A 149 -5.07 22.63 19.02
CA THR A 149 -4.94 22.25 20.43
C THR A 149 -4.82 20.73 20.56
N ALA A 150 -3.75 20.25 21.22
CA ALA A 150 -3.53 18.82 21.43
C ALA A 150 -4.63 18.23 22.32
N ARG A 151 -5.22 17.11 21.90
CA ARG A 151 -6.19 16.36 22.69
C ARG A 151 -5.47 15.41 23.65
N LYS A 152 -6.17 14.91 24.68
CA LYS A 152 -5.63 13.90 25.63
C LYS A 152 -5.12 12.63 24.92
N SER A 153 -5.72 12.29 23.77
CA SER A 153 -5.24 11.19 22.90
C SER A 153 -3.78 11.36 22.46
N VAL A 154 -3.29 12.59 22.26
CA VAL A 154 -1.87 12.85 21.93
C VAL A 154 -0.96 12.37 23.05
N GLN A 155 -1.32 12.63 24.31
CA GLN A 155 -0.53 12.18 25.45
C GLN A 155 -0.54 10.66 25.56
N TYR A 156 -1.70 10.03 25.34
CA TYR A 156 -1.82 8.57 25.32
C TYR A 156 -0.93 7.95 24.22
N TYR A 157 -1.10 8.37 22.96
CA TYR A 157 -0.31 7.84 21.85
C TYR A 157 1.18 8.15 21.97
N ALA A 158 1.56 9.33 22.48
CA ALA A 158 2.95 9.66 22.74
C ALA A 158 3.58 8.71 23.77
N ASN A 159 2.87 8.38 24.84
CA ASN A 159 3.31 7.41 25.84
C ASN A 159 3.38 5.99 25.27
N LEU A 160 2.35 5.56 24.52
CA LEU A 160 2.33 4.26 23.84
C LEU A 160 3.54 4.10 22.91
N ILE A 161 3.82 5.09 22.05
CA ILE A 161 4.94 5.04 21.11
C ILE A 161 6.28 5.03 21.85
N LYS A 162 6.42 5.87 22.88
CA LYS A 162 7.65 5.99 23.66
C LYS A 162 7.96 4.71 24.43
N ASN A 163 6.96 4.10 25.04
CA ASN A 163 7.15 2.99 25.98
C ASN A 163 6.89 1.62 25.35
N ARG A 164 6.17 1.57 24.21
CA ARG A 164 5.74 0.33 23.52
C ARG A 164 4.89 -0.59 24.39
N VAL A 165 4.10 -0.02 25.30
CA VAL A 165 3.21 -0.72 26.24
C VAL A 165 1.82 -0.10 26.18
N LEU A 166 0.78 -0.94 26.15
CA LEU A 166 -0.64 -0.57 26.08
C LEU A 166 -1.19 -0.07 27.42
#